data_AF-A0AAE0F5D3-F1
#
_entry.id   AF-A0AAE0F5D3-F1
#
_cell.length_a   1.000
_cell.length_b   1.000
_cell.length_c   1.000
_cell.angle_alpha   90.00
_cell.angle_beta   90.00
_cell.angle_gamma   90.00
#
_symmetry.space_group_name_H-M   'P 1'
#
loop_
_entity.id
_entity.type
_entity.pdbx_description
1 polymer ?
#
loop_
_entity_poly.entity_id
_entity_poly.type
_entity_poly.pdbx_seq_one_letter_code
_entity_poly.pdbx_strand_id
1 'polypeptide(L)'
;MPFLKRLFKVAEESFATFGVASPNDEKPRSCQDFESSRDPNELPQVVDLRKYCTEVEDQKASNSCCANAVAGAYEYLCKKEAMRTGDSVGDVSRLFIYFVGRKSDMESRGNANTRVKDEGMSVGGAINALLSKGCPLAETWPFDLDKVNQRPDDHCFEEAVNYKISAGISVPVDQETMKQCLAEGYPFTFGLKLTARFFKPGSTGRIATPNLDDPQSASHGLHAMLCVGYSDPEQVFIVRNSWGSSWGHEGYCYIPYEYMANSDFNFCGQYAIKGLTEYDLTPDDDGQESVLIDADDDGEDEPEWEEEECEEEEDEDSENEYEDMFDQRAETRRVYDMFDRDGSDSMSSRELQQALRAMGVYLPRFALRQVMAAFNEDDDSNVSFDEFCNILKGLGIEL
;
A
#
# COMPACT_ATOMS: atom_id res chain seq x y z
N MET A 1 1.76 -0.34 -51.06
CA MET A 1 2.11 -1.46 -50.15
C MET A 1 3.44 -1.33 -49.41
N PRO A 2 4.58 -0.93 -50.02
CA PRO A 2 5.87 -0.90 -49.29
C PRO A 2 5.89 0.07 -48.08
N PHE A 3 5.26 1.24 -48.23
CA PHE A 3 5.23 2.27 -47.19
C PHE A 3 4.49 1.80 -45.92
N LEU A 4 3.34 1.13 -46.07
CA LEU A 4 2.61 0.52 -44.95
C LEU A 4 3.43 -0.57 -44.25
N LYS A 5 4.11 -1.46 -45.00
CA LYS A 5 5.02 -2.45 -44.38
C LYS A 5 6.17 -1.79 -43.62
N ARG A 6 6.67 -0.64 -44.08
CA ARG A 6 7.70 0.14 -43.38
C ARG A 6 7.15 0.80 -42.11
N LEU A 7 5.92 1.31 -42.15
CA LEU A 7 5.21 1.85 -40.99
C LEU A 7 4.91 0.78 -39.93
N PHE A 8 4.45 -0.41 -40.36
CA PHE A 8 4.27 -1.56 -39.47
C PHE A 8 5.60 -2.04 -38.88
N LYS A 9 6.69 -2.08 -39.67
CA LYS A 9 8.01 -2.45 -39.15
C LYS A 9 8.56 -1.42 -38.16
N VAL A 10 8.41 -0.13 -38.44
CA VAL A 10 8.80 0.95 -37.51
C VAL A 10 7.96 0.91 -36.23
N ALA A 11 6.66 0.57 -36.32
CA ALA A 11 5.83 0.35 -35.15
C ALA A 11 6.30 -0.89 -34.35
N GLU A 12 6.59 -2.01 -35.01
CA GLU A 12 7.13 -3.22 -34.36
C GLU A 12 8.51 -2.99 -33.72
N GLU A 13 9.38 -2.22 -34.37
CA GLU A 13 10.68 -1.77 -33.83
C GLU A 13 10.50 -0.78 -32.65
N SER A 14 9.45 0.04 -32.67
CA SER A 14 9.07 0.91 -31.54
C SER A 14 8.49 0.11 -30.37
N PHE A 15 7.75 -0.99 -30.64
CA PHE A 15 7.26 -1.91 -29.61
C PHE A 15 8.38 -2.79 -29.01
N ALA A 16 9.48 -3.01 -29.73
CA ALA A 16 10.62 -3.81 -29.27
C ALA A 16 11.52 -3.12 -28.21
N THR A 17 11.15 -1.92 -27.74
CA THR A 17 11.94 -1.14 -26.75
C THR A 17 11.11 -0.58 -25.59
N PHE A 18 10.02 -1.26 -25.21
CA PHE A 18 9.30 -0.98 -23.96
C PHE A 18 9.84 -1.81 -22.79
N GLY A 19 10.30 -1.15 -21.72
CA GLY A 19 10.20 -1.66 -20.36
C GLY A 19 11.25 -2.64 -19.86
N VAL A 20 12.56 -2.42 -20.06
CA VAL A 20 13.60 -3.39 -19.63
C VAL A 20 13.74 -3.51 -18.10
N ALA A 21 12.85 -4.28 -17.48
CA ALA A 21 13.03 -4.79 -16.13
C ALA A 21 14.35 -5.58 -16.03
N SER A 22 15.11 -5.37 -14.95
CA SER A 22 16.48 -5.87 -14.83
C SER A 22 16.51 -7.35 -14.40
N PRO A 23 17.23 -8.25 -15.10
CA PRO A 23 17.39 -9.64 -14.68
C PRO A 23 18.31 -9.80 -13.46
N ASN A 24 19.17 -8.82 -13.19
CA ASN A 24 19.99 -8.78 -11.98
C ASN A 24 19.16 -8.16 -10.85
N ASP A 25 18.28 -8.97 -10.26
CA ASP A 25 17.40 -8.64 -9.13
C ASP A 25 17.92 -9.34 -7.87
N GLU A 26 18.57 -8.58 -6.99
CA GLU A 26 19.03 -9.09 -5.69
C GLU A 26 17.90 -8.96 -4.67
N LYS A 27 17.50 -10.10 -4.11
CA LYS A 27 16.50 -10.19 -3.04
C LYS A 27 16.80 -9.19 -1.91
N PRO A 28 15.90 -8.24 -1.60
CA PRO A 28 16.04 -7.33 -0.47
C PRO A 28 16.27 -8.10 0.83
N ARG A 29 17.28 -7.71 1.61
CA ARG A 29 17.72 -8.47 2.81
C ARG A 29 16.64 -8.64 3.88
N SER A 30 15.66 -7.74 3.93
CA SER A 30 14.53 -7.78 4.85
C SER A 30 13.35 -8.62 4.35
N CYS A 31 13.31 -8.99 3.07
CA CYS A 31 12.26 -9.85 2.54
C CYS A 31 12.54 -11.29 2.92
N GLN A 32 11.59 -11.92 3.64
CA GLN A 32 11.57 -13.37 3.82
C GLN A 32 11.02 -14.05 2.55
N ASP A 33 11.24 -15.35 2.38
CA ASP A 33 10.48 -16.11 1.37
C ASP A 33 9.06 -16.35 1.87
N PHE A 34 8.12 -16.43 0.93
CA PHE A 34 6.71 -16.68 1.23
C PHE A 34 6.50 -18.13 1.61
N GLU A 35 6.07 -18.35 2.85
CA GLU A 35 5.59 -19.62 3.36
C GLU A 35 4.10 -19.47 3.70
N SER A 36 3.27 -20.36 3.16
CA SER A 36 1.82 -20.34 3.32
C SER A 36 1.37 -21.28 4.42
N SER A 37 0.36 -20.84 5.18
CA SER A 37 -0.33 -21.68 6.17
C SER A 37 -1.41 -22.58 5.55
N ARG A 38 -1.88 -22.24 4.33
CA ARG A 38 -2.96 -22.95 3.62
C ARG A 38 -2.48 -24.21 2.92
N ASP A 39 -3.23 -25.31 3.01
CA ASP A 39 -3.04 -26.51 2.20
C ASP A 39 -3.24 -26.20 0.70
N PRO A 40 -2.28 -26.52 -0.19
CA PRO A 40 -2.44 -26.40 -1.65
C PRO A 40 -3.70 -27.06 -2.23
N ASN A 41 -4.19 -28.14 -1.59
CA ASN A 41 -5.35 -28.91 -2.03
C ASN A 41 -6.69 -28.28 -1.65
N GLU A 42 -6.70 -27.33 -0.70
CA GLU A 42 -7.91 -26.65 -0.18
C GLU A 42 -8.06 -25.21 -0.72
N LEU A 43 -7.24 -24.82 -1.69
CA LEU A 43 -7.29 -23.50 -2.30
C LEU A 43 -8.60 -23.28 -3.10
N PRO A 44 -9.19 -22.07 -3.06
CA PRO A 44 -10.33 -21.73 -3.92
C PRO A 44 -9.98 -21.89 -5.40
N GLN A 45 -10.86 -22.49 -6.21
CA GLN A 45 -10.59 -22.70 -7.65
C GLN A 45 -10.40 -21.40 -8.45
N VAL A 46 -10.88 -20.27 -7.93
CA VAL A 46 -10.73 -18.94 -8.52
C VAL A 46 -10.47 -17.94 -7.41
N VAL A 47 -9.46 -17.10 -7.59
CA VAL A 47 -9.19 -15.92 -6.76
C VAL A 47 -9.08 -14.71 -7.67
N ASP A 48 -9.83 -13.66 -7.39
CA ASP A 48 -9.82 -12.41 -8.16
C ASP A 48 -9.74 -11.21 -7.19
N LEU A 49 -8.56 -10.59 -7.14
CA LEU A 49 -8.26 -9.49 -6.24
C LEU A 49 -8.55 -8.11 -6.88
N ARG A 50 -9.04 -8.07 -8.14
CA ARG A 50 -9.22 -6.82 -8.91
C ARG A 50 -10.14 -5.80 -8.26
N LYS A 51 -11.07 -6.22 -7.40
CA LYS A 51 -11.95 -5.31 -6.63
C LYS A 51 -11.20 -4.25 -5.81
N TYR A 52 -9.98 -4.55 -5.36
CA TYR A 52 -9.13 -3.62 -4.61
C TYR A 52 -8.04 -2.97 -5.47
N CYS A 53 -7.96 -3.23 -6.78
CA CYS A 53 -7.03 -2.51 -7.66
C CYS A 53 -7.54 -1.09 -7.98
N THR A 54 -6.63 -0.14 -8.17
CA THR A 54 -6.85 1.19 -8.78
C THR A 54 -7.12 1.06 -10.29
N GLU A 55 -7.34 2.16 -11.02
CA GLU A 55 -7.41 2.11 -12.49
C GLU A 55 -6.09 1.63 -13.11
N VAL A 56 -6.10 1.10 -14.33
CA VAL A 56 -4.87 0.59 -14.97
C VAL A 56 -4.07 1.74 -15.59
N GLU A 57 -2.99 2.09 -14.90
CA GLU A 57 -2.01 3.10 -15.31
C GLU A 57 -1.34 2.82 -16.67
N ASP A 58 -0.87 3.90 -17.30
CA ASP A 58 -0.01 3.84 -18.49
C ASP A 58 1.40 4.36 -18.15
N GLN A 59 2.42 3.54 -18.38
CA GLN A 59 3.84 3.92 -18.26
C GLN A 59 4.33 4.72 -19.48
N LYS A 60 3.55 4.78 -20.56
CA LYS A 60 3.92 5.41 -21.85
C LYS A 60 5.25 4.83 -22.35
N ALA A 61 6.15 5.67 -22.87
CA ALA A 61 7.41 5.26 -23.46
C ALA A 61 8.59 5.10 -22.47
N SER A 62 8.35 5.09 -21.15
CA SER A 62 9.42 4.92 -20.17
C SER A 62 9.71 3.45 -19.87
N ASN A 63 10.89 3.16 -19.29
CA ASN A 63 11.26 1.82 -18.83
C ASN A 63 10.79 1.51 -17.38
N SER A 64 9.77 2.19 -16.86
CA SER A 64 9.37 2.14 -15.44
C SER A 64 8.43 0.98 -15.04
N CYS A 65 8.42 -0.13 -15.76
CA CYS A 65 7.47 -1.24 -15.56
C CYS A 65 7.46 -1.80 -14.11
N CYS A 66 8.62 -2.09 -13.52
CA CYS A 66 8.74 -2.55 -12.14
C CYS A 66 8.11 -1.57 -11.14
N ALA A 67 8.32 -0.27 -11.32
CA ALA A 67 7.74 0.76 -10.46
C ALA A 67 6.22 0.87 -10.61
N ASN A 68 5.66 0.59 -11.80
CA ASN A 68 4.22 0.54 -12.02
C ASN A 68 3.60 -0.69 -11.36
N ALA A 69 4.24 -1.86 -11.49
CA ALA A 69 3.80 -3.10 -10.86
C ALA A 69 3.81 -2.97 -9.31
N VAL A 70 4.89 -2.43 -8.74
CA VAL A 70 5.01 -2.22 -7.28
C VAL A 70 4.08 -1.11 -6.76
N ALA A 71 3.86 -0.03 -7.52
CA ALA A 71 2.83 0.97 -7.17
C ALA A 71 1.44 0.33 -7.10
N GLY A 72 1.07 -0.48 -8.09
CA GLY A 72 -0.22 -1.20 -8.09
C GLY A 72 -0.37 -2.19 -6.93
N ALA A 73 0.73 -2.81 -6.46
CA ALA A 73 0.71 -3.65 -5.25
C ALA A 73 0.49 -2.83 -3.97
N TYR A 74 1.10 -1.64 -3.89
CA TYR A 74 0.97 -0.72 -2.77
C TYR A 74 -0.46 -0.14 -2.69
N GLU A 75 -0.93 0.44 -3.80
CA GLU A 75 -2.28 1.00 -3.95
C GLU A 75 -3.37 -0.04 -3.68
N TYR A 76 -3.15 -1.30 -4.06
CA TYR A 76 -4.03 -2.40 -3.72
C TYR A 76 -4.22 -2.55 -2.20
N LEU A 77 -3.15 -2.50 -1.41
CA LEU A 77 -3.23 -2.60 0.04
C LEU A 77 -3.94 -1.38 0.64
N CYS A 78 -3.58 -0.18 0.18
CA CYS A 78 -4.23 1.05 0.62
C CYS A 78 -5.75 1.02 0.33
N LYS A 79 -6.15 0.63 -0.88
CA LYS A 79 -7.56 0.53 -1.27
C LYS A 79 -8.31 -0.59 -0.55
N LYS A 80 -7.66 -1.74 -0.28
CA LYS A 80 -8.21 -2.82 0.56
C LYS A 80 -8.50 -2.32 1.98
N GLU A 81 -7.57 -1.58 2.58
CA GLU A 81 -7.73 -1.03 3.93
C GLU A 81 -8.75 0.12 3.97
N ALA A 82 -8.73 1.01 2.98
CA ALA A 82 -9.70 2.10 2.87
C ALA A 82 -11.15 1.61 2.70
N MET A 83 -11.38 0.48 2.03
CA MET A 83 -12.70 -0.16 2.00
C MET A 83 -13.15 -0.70 3.37
N ARG A 84 -12.23 -0.91 4.31
CA ARG A 84 -12.49 -1.32 5.70
C ARG A 84 -12.72 -0.11 6.61
N THR A 85 -11.98 0.97 6.42
CA THR A 85 -11.99 2.15 7.30
C THR A 85 -12.89 3.30 6.84
N GLY A 86 -13.30 3.32 5.58
CA GLY A 86 -14.02 4.44 4.94
C GLY A 86 -13.11 5.57 4.45
N ASP A 87 -11.79 5.40 4.47
CA ASP A 87 -10.83 6.44 4.11
C ASP A 87 -10.71 6.70 2.60
N SER A 88 -10.20 7.88 2.23
CA SER A 88 -9.76 8.19 0.86
C SER A 88 -8.29 7.78 0.66
N VAL A 89 -7.99 7.20 -0.51
CA VAL A 89 -6.62 6.85 -0.93
C VAL A 89 -6.27 7.64 -2.18
N GLY A 90 -5.08 8.25 -2.18
CA GLY A 90 -4.47 8.81 -3.39
C GLY A 90 -3.48 7.83 -4.01
N ASP A 91 -3.28 7.93 -5.32
CA ASP A 91 -2.30 7.12 -6.05
C ASP A 91 -0.86 7.53 -5.69
N VAL A 92 0.09 6.59 -5.76
CA VAL A 92 1.48 6.86 -5.37
C VAL A 92 2.37 7.25 -6.55
N SER A 93 3.44 8.02 -6.30
CA SER A 93 4.34 8.45 -7.35
C SER A 93 5.19 7.32 -7.94
N ARG A 94 4.68 6.76 -9.04
CA ARG A 94 5.39 5.79 -9.90
C ARG A 94 6.79 6.27 -10.31
N LEU A 95 6.99 7.58 -10.52
CA LEU A 95 8.32 8.12 -10.87
C LEU A 95 9.25 8.26 -9.67
N PHE A 96 8.75 8.51 -8.46
CA PHE A 96 9.57 8.51 -7.26
C PHE A 96 10.11 7.10 -6.98
N ILE A 97 9.25 6.08 -7.01
CA ILE A 97 9.64 4.66 -6.90
C ILE A 97 10.69 4.33 -7.97
N TYR A 98 10.46 4.75 -9.22
CA TYR A 98 11.40 4.49 -10.32
C TYR A 98 12.75 5.19 -10.13
N PHE A 99 12.79 6.42 -9.63
CA PHE A 99 14.03 7.15 -9.35
C PHE A 99 14.81 6.51 -8.19
N VAL A 100 14.17 6.31 -7.04
CA VAL A 100 14.81 5.79 -5.83
C VAL A 100 15.24 4.34 -6.02
N GLY A 101 14.45 3.51 -6.71
CA GLY A 101 14.82 2.12 -6.95
C GLY A 101 15.99 1.96 -7.92
N ARG A 102 16.09 2.78 -8.98
CA ARG A 102 17.31 2.83 -9.81
C ARG A 102 18.54 3.28 -9.03
N LYS A 103 18.38 4.22 -8.09
CA LYS A 103 19.45 4.61 -7.16
C LYS A 103 19.89 3.44 -6.28
N SER A 104 18.93 2.66 -5.75
CA SER A 104 19.21 1.43 -4.99
C SER A 104 19.96 0.37 -5.82
N ASP A 105 19.55 0.13 -7.07
CA ASP A 105 20.24 -0.79 -7.99
C ASP A 105 21.66 -0.31 -8.35
N MET A 106 21.86 1.00 -8.50
CA MET A 106 23.18 1.57 -8.75
C MET A 106 24.08 1.46 -7.51
N GLU A 107 23.52 1.61 -6.31
CA GLU A 107 24.24 1.50 -5.05
C GLU A 107 24.70 0.05 -4.77
N SER A 108 23.84 -0.96 -4.97
CA SER A 108 24.24 -2.38 -4.82
C SER A 108 25.34 -2.78 -5.80
N ARG A 109 25.34 -2.22 -7.01
CA ARG A 109 26.35 -2.45 -8.06
C ARG A 109 27.63 -1.60 -7.90
N GLY A 110 27.78 -0.85 -6.79
CA GLY A 110 28.96 -0.01 -6.53
C GLY A 110 29.05 1.26 -7.38
N ASN A 111 27.98 1.62 -8.08
CA ASN A 111 27.90 2.71 -9.07
C ASN A 111 27.12 3.93 -8.58
N ALA A 112 27.01 4.12 -7.26
CA ALA A 112 26.14 5.11 -6.59
C ALA A 112 26.24 6.55 -7.14
N ASN A 113 27.41 6.98 -7.62
CA ASN A 113 27.65 8.33 -8.17
C ASN A 113 27.25 8.49 -9.65
N THR A 114 26.69 7.46 -10.28
CA THR A 114 26.24 7.50 -11.68
C THR A 114 24.94 8.30 -11.81
N ARG A 115 24.82 9.11 -12.86
CA ARG A 115 23.56 9.78 -13.21
C ARG A 115 22.54 8.75 -13.66
N VAL A 116 21.34 8.78 -13.07
CA VAL A 116 20.22 7.93 -13.48
C VAL A 116 19.85 8.12 -14.96
N LYS A 117 19.47 7.02 -15.60
CA LYS A 117 18.97 6.96 -16.97
C LYS A 117 17.70 6.13 -17.02
N ASP A 118 16.96 6.25 -18.11
CA ASP A 118 15.76 5.45 -18.33
C ASP A 118 16.14 4.07 -18.89
N GLU A 119 16.79 3.26 -18.06
CA GLU A 119 17.36 1.95 -18.40
C GLU A 119 16.67 0.79 -17.67
N GLY A 120 15.53 1.07 -17.03
CA GLY A 120 14.78 0.13 -16.21
C GLY A 120 15.36 -0.01 -14.80
N MET A 121 14.85 -0.99 -14.06
CA MET A 121 15.24 -1.29 -12.68
C MET A 121 14.91 -2.76 -12.33
N SER A 122 15.44 -3.27 -11.23
CA SER A 122 14.97 -4.52 -10.62
C SER A 122 13.66 -4.31 -9.85
N VAL A 123 12.90 -5.38 -9.60
CA VAL A 123 11.71 -5.30 -8.74
C VAL A 123 12.13 -5.21 -7.27
N GLY A 124 13.18 -5.92 -6.86
CA GLY A 124 13.79 -5.78 -5.54
C GLY A 124 14.23 -4.34 -5.22
N GLY A 125 14.71 -3.59 -6.22
CA GLY A 125 15.03 -2.16 -6.12
C GLY A 125 13.81 -1.28 -5.82
N ALA A 126 12.63 -1.61 -6.35
CA ALA A 126 11.38 -0.90 -6.05
C ALA A 126 10.89 -1.20 -4.62
N ILE A 127 10.98 -2.47 -4.21
CA ILE A 127 10.68 -2.88 -2.83
C ILE A 127 11.64 -2.20 -1.83
N ASN A 128 12.94 -2.14 -2.13
CA ASN A 128 13.94 -1.39 -1.35
C ASN A 128 13.64 0.12 -1.29
N ALA A 129 13.14 0.72 -2.37
CA ALA A 129 12.72 2.13 -2.36
C ALA A 129 11.57 2.36 -1.37
N LEU A 130 10.53 1.53 -1.40
CA LEU A 130 9.39 1.63 -0.48
C LEU A 130 9.75 1.32 0.99
N LEU A 131 10.65 0.36 1.24
CA LEU A 131 11.15 0.07 2.59
C LEU A 131 11.98 1.23 3.16
N SER A 132 12.92 1.76 2.37
CA SER A 132 13.92 2.71 2.87
C SER A 132 13.44 4.17 2.86
N LYS A 133 12.69 4.57 1.83
CA LYS A 133 12.21 5.95 1.60
C LYS A 133 10.70 6.07 1.62
N GLY A 134 9.97 5.04 1.18
CA GLY A 134 8.52 5.11 0.94
C GLY A 134 8.23 5.74 -0.42
N CYS A 135 7.08 6.42 -0.56
CA CYS A 135 6.69 7.09 -1.81
C CYS A 135 5.73 8.26 -1.55
N PRO A 136 5.95 9.46 -2.11
CA PRO A 136 4.96 10.54 -2.03
C PRO A 136 3.75 10.23 -2.90
N LEU A 137 2.67 11.00 -2.74
CA LEU A 137 1.53 10.93 -3.64
C LEU A 137 1.90 11.31 -5.09
N ALA A 138 1.14 10.79 -6.05
CA ALA A 138 1.27 11.11 -7.46
C ALA A 138 0.97 12.60 -7.75
N GLU A 139 0.20 13.28 -6.88
CA GLU A 139 -0.02 14.73 -6.96
C GLU A 139 1.29 15.52 -6.72
N THR A 140 2.06 15.14 -5.69
CA THR A 140 3.33 15.78 -5.34
C THR A 140 4.43 15.53 -6.38
N TRP A 141 4.52 14.30 -6.91
CA TRP A 141 5.47 13.96 -7.97
C TRP A 141 4.80 13.23 -9.15
N PRO A 142 4.18 13.97 -10.09
CA PRO A 142 3.32 13.40 -11.14
C PRO A 142 4.08 12.67 -12.23
N PHE A 143 3.37 11.76 -12.92
CA PHE A 143 3.90 10.94 -14.00
C PHE A 143 4.11 11.72 -15.31
N ASP A 144 5.22 12.44 -15.35
CA ASP A 144 5.70 13.24 -16.48
C ASP A 144 6.97 12.60 -17.09
N LEU A 145 6.98 12.40 -18.41
CA LEU A 145 8.12 11.80 -19.11
C LEU A 145 9.39 12.65 -19.02
N ASP A 146 9.24 13.99 -18.94
CA ASP A 146 10.39 14.88 -18.77
C ASP A 146 11.03 14.74 -17.38
N LYS A 147 10.26 14.29 -16.37
CA LYS A 147 10.72 14.04 -15.00
C LYS A 147 11.38 12.67 -14.79
N VAL A 148 11.31 11.74 -15.75
CA VAL A 148 11.79 10.35 -15.60
C VAL A 148 13.24 10.22 -15.11
N ASN A 149 14.12 11.15 -15.50
CA ASN A 149 15.53 11.15 -15.07
C ASN A 149 15.90 12.33 -14.17
N GLN A 150 14.91 13.04 -13.65
CA GLN A 150 15.09 14.12 -12.69
C GLN A 150 15.06 13.54 -11.26
N ARG A 151 15.84 14.13 -10.36
CA ARG A 151 15.70 13.87 -8.93
C ARG A 151 14.41 14.55 -8.45
N PRO A 152 13.54 13.87 -7.67
CA PRO A 152 12.46 14.53 -6.96
C PRO A 152 12.97 15.67 -6.07
N ASP A 153 12.11 16.65 -5.82
CA ASP A 153 12.41 17.74 -4.88
C ASP A 153 12.45 17.24 -3.44
N ASP A 154 13.09 17.97 -2.52
CA ASP A 154 13.31 17.50 -1.14
C ASP A 154 11.99 17.21 -0.41
N HIS A 155 10.96 18.01 -0.65
CA HIS A 155 9.61 17.79 -0.13
C HIS A 155 9.00 16.42 -0.54
N CYS A 156 9.33 15.92 -1.74
CA CYS A 156 8.90 14.58 -2.15
C CYS A 156 9.52 13.48 -1.27
N PHE A 157 10.74 13.69 -0.76
CA PHE A 157 11.40 12.76 0.16
C PHE A 157 10.89 12.89 1.60
N GLU A 158 10.52 14.11 2.02
CA GLU A 158 9.87 14.36 3.31
C GLU A 158 8.51 13.66 3.39
N GLU A 159 7.66 13.85 2.38
CA GLU A 159 6.34 13.22 2.30
C GLU A 159 6.45 11.69 2.22
N ALA A 160 7.39 11.16 1.42
CA ALA A 160 7.56 9.73 1.18
C ALA A 160 7.67 8.90 2.47
N VAL A 161 8.26 9.46 3.54
CA VAL A 161 8.45 8.77 4.82
C VAL A 161 7.13 8.31 5.44
N ASN A 162 6.02 8.98 5.15
CA ASN A 162 4.68 8.63 5.65
C ASN A 162 4.08 7.38 4.99
N TYR A 163 4.64 6.94 3.86
CA TYR A 163 4.06 5.94 2.97
C TYR A 163 5.04 4.79 2.70
N LYS A 164 5.73 4.35 3.76
CA LYS A 164 6.62 3.19 3.70
C LYS A 164 5.85 1.87 3.76
N ILE A 165 6.49 0.81 3.28
CA ILE A 165 6.04 -0.57 3.55
C ILE A 165 6.79 -1.11 4.76
N SER A 166 6.10 -1.88 5.62
CA SER A 166 6.71 -2.52 6.78
C SER A 166 7.45 -3.80 6.38
N ALA A 167 6.92 -4.54 5.41
CA ALA A 167 7.53 -5.76 4.90
C ALA A 167 7.18 -6.03 3.43
N GLY A 168 8.18 -6.50 2.68
CA GLY A 168 7.99 -7.23 1.42
C GLY A 168 8.23 -8.73 1.65
N ILE A 169 7.67 -9.57 0.78
CA ILE A 169 7.89 -11.01 0.78
C ILE A 169 8.36 -11.42 -0.61
N SER A 170 9.41 -12.25 -0.68
CA SER A 170 9.87 -12.93 -1.89
C SER A 170 8.96 -14.11 -2.18
N VAL A 171 8.34 -14.16 -3.37
CA VAL A 171 7.46 -15.26 -3.77
C VAL A 171 8.24 -16.24 -4.66
N PRO A 172 8.45 -17.51 -4.24
CA PRO A 172 9.07 -18.53 -5.08
C PRO A 172 8.39 -18.68 -6.44
N VAL A 173 9.19 -18.97 -7.48
CA VAL A 173 8.69 -19.28 -8.83
C VAL A 173 8.14 -20.71 -8.86
N ASP A 174 6.98 -20.90 -8.25
CA ASP A 174 6.27 -22.17 -8.14
C ASP A 174 4.75 -21.92 -8.20
N GLN A 175 4.04 -22.75 -8.97
CA GLN A 175 2.62 -22.54 -9.25
C GLN A 175 1.75 -22.64 -7.98
N GLU A 176 2.05 -23.57 -7.08
CA GLU A 176 1.28 -23.78 -5.86
C GLU A 176 1.51 -22.61 -4.89
N THR A 177 2.78 -22.24 -4.68
CA THR A 177 3.20 -21.12 -3.84
C THR A 177 2.64 -19.78 -4.32
N MET A 178 2.65 -19.53 -5.64
CA MET A 178 2.05 -18.35 -6.26
C MET A 178 0.52 -18.30 -6.06
N LYS A 179 -0.18 -19.44 -6.15
CA LYS A 179 -1.61 -19.52 -5.86
C LYS A 179 -1.93 -19.32 -4.38
N GLN A 180 -1.13 -19.88 -3.48
CA GLN A 180 -1.28 -19.68 -2.03
C GLN A 180 -1.15 -18.19 -1.66
N CYS A 181 -0.13 -17.49 -2.17
CA CYS A 181 0.09 -16.06 -1.95
C CYS A 181 -1.14 -15.21 -2.34
N LEU A 182 -1.74 -15.50 -3.50
CA LEU A 182 -2.96 -14.86 -3.96
C LEU A 182 -4.18 -15.23 -3.11
N ALA A 183 -4.30 -16.48 -2.66
CA ALA A 183 -5.38 -16.96 -1.80
C ALA A 183 -5.35 -16.38 -0.38
N GLU A 184 -4.17 -16.02 0.14
CA GLU A 184 -4.01 -15.20 1.35
C GLU A 184 -4.30 -13.70 1.09
N GLY A 185 -4.56 -13.32 -0.16
CA GLY A 185 -4.99 -11.98 -0.55
C GLY A 185 -3.84 -11.00 -0.83
N TYR A 186 -2.64 -11.51 -1.10
CA TYR A 186 -1.46 -10.73 -1.48
C TYR A 186 -1.21 -10.82 -2.99
N PRO A 187 -1.43 -9.74 -3.77
CA PRO A 187 -0.94 -9.68 -5.13
C PRO A 187 0.58 -9.53 -5.12
N PHE A 188 1.23 -10.16 -6.09
CA PHE A 188 2.69 -10.17 -6.19
C PHE A 188 3.15 -9.67 -7.56
N THR A 189 4.24 -8.92 -7.54
CA THR A 189 4.94 -8.46 -8.73
C THR A 189 5.85 -9.55 -9.28
N PHE A 190 6.08 -9.58 -10.58
CA PHE A 190 6.93 -10.57 -11.25
C PHE A 190 7.46 -10.02 -12.58
N GLY A 191 8.48 -10.66 -13.16
CA GLY A 191 9.02 -10.33 -14.48
C GLY A 191 8.93 -11.50 -15.47
N LEU A 192 8.43 -11.25 -16.68
CA LEU A 192 8.28 -12.27 -17.72
C LEU A 192 8.98 -11.90 -19.04
N LYS A 193 9.67 -12.88 -19.65
CA LYS A 193 10.18 -12.81 -21.03
C LYS A 193 9.00 -12.85 -22.00
N LEU A 194 8.87 -11.84 -22.86
CA LEU A 194 7.69 -11.65 -23.71
C LEU A 194 7.89 -12.20 -25.13
N THR A 195 6.83 -12.79 -25.69
CA THR A 195 6.73 -13.11 -27.12
C THR A 195 6.22 -11.91 -27.92
N ALA A 196 6.49 -11.87 -29.25
CA ALA A 196 5.89 -10.87 -30.15
C ALA A 196 4.35 -10.79 -30.08
N ARG A 197 3.69 -11.91 -29.74
CA ARG A 197 2.23 -11.97 -29.59
C ARG A 197 1.73 -11.29 -28.31
N PHE A 198 2.57 -11.22 -27.27
CA PHE A 198 2.20 -10.59 -26.00
C PHE A 198 1.80 -9.13 -26.19
N PHE A 199 2.49 -8.37 -27.03
CA PHE A 199 2.23 -6.93 -27.25
C PHE A 199 0.86 -6.64 -27.87
N LYS A 200 0.23 -7.62 -28.54
CA LYS A 200 -1.04 -7.47 -29.26
C LYS A 200 -2.01 -8.59 -28.84
N PRO A 201 -2.45 -8.62 -27.57
CA PRO A 201 -3.46 -9.57 -27.13
C PRO A 201 -4.78 -9.33 -27.87
N GLY A 202 -5.62 -10.36 -27.96
CA GLY A 202 -7.01 -10.18 -28.36
C GLY A 202 -7.80 -9.43 -27.28
N SER A 203 -9.03 -8.99 -27.59
CA SER A 203 -9.94 -8.35 -26.63
C SER A 203 -10.31 -9.22 -25.41
N THR A 204 -10.00 -10.53 -25.46
CA THR A 204 -10.15 -11.45 -24.33
C THR A 204 -8.99 -11.38 -23.34
N GLY A 205 -7.93 -10.61 -23.62
CA GLY A 205 -6.72 -10.53 -22.79
C GLY A 205 -5.90 -11.83 -22.71
N ARG A 206 -6.31 -12.93 -23.36
CA ARG A 206 -5.60 -14.21 -23.26
C ARG A 206 -4.24 -14.16 -23.96
N ILE A 207 -3.22 -14.53 -23.21
CA ILE A 207 -1.86 -14.74 -23.72
C ILE A 207 -1.72 -16.21 -24.13
N ALA A 208 -1.19 -16.45 -25.33
CA ALA A 208 -0.89 -17.81 -25.77
C ALA A 208 0.41 -18.29 -25.13
N THR A 209 0.46 -19.55 -24.69
CA THR A 209 1.70 -20.20 -24.24
C THR A 209 2.77 -20.09 -25.34
N PRO A 210 4.02 -19.71 -25.02
CA PRO A 210 5.15 -19.82 -25.94
C PRO A 210 5.49 -21.28 -26.22
N ASN A 211 6.47 -21.53 -27.08
CA ASN A 211 7.12 -22.84 -27.10
C ASN A 211 7.97 -22.99 -25.83
N LEU A 212 7.55 -23.81 -24.87
CA LEU A 212 8.26 -24.00 -23.60
C LEU A 212 9.65 -24.61 -23.80
N ASP A 213 9.86 -25.41 -24.85
CA ASP A 213 11.15 -25.98 -25.23
C ASP A 213 12.09 -24.99 -25.96
N ASP A 214 11.60 -23.77 -26.27
CA ASP A 214 12.40 -22.68 -26.86
C ASP A 214 12.16 -21.36 -26.11
N PRO A 215 12.75 -21.18 -24.90
CA PRO A 215 12.68 -19.91 -24.17
C PRO A 215 13.28 -18.72 -24.94
N GLN A 216 14.17 -18.98 -25.89
CA GLN A 216 14.76 -17.94 -26.73
C GLN A 216 13.74 -17.32 -27.70
N SER A 217 12.64 -18.03 -28.02
CA SER A 217 11.50 -17.47 -28.76
C SER A 217 10.79 -16.31 -28.04
N ALA A 218 10.96 -16.18 -26.72
CA ALA A 218 10.45 -15.07 -25.90
C ALA A 218 11.47 -13.93 -25.71
N SER A 219 12.41 -13.75 -26.65
CA SER A 219 13.41 -12.68 -26.63
C SER A 219 12.93 -11.32 -27.15
N HIS A 220 11.61 -11.07 -27.23
CA HIS A 220 11.04 -9.85 -27.81
C HIS A 220 10.92 -8.69 -26.82
N GLY A 221 11.02 -8.98 -25.52
CA GLY A 221 11.03 -7.99 -24.46
C GLY A 221 11.17 -8.64 -23.08
N LEU A 222 11.63 -7.87 -22.12
CA LEU A 222 11.52 -8.17 -20.69
C LEU A 222 10.48 -7.19 -20.14
N HIS A 223 9.60 -7.62 -19.25
CA HIS A 223 8.58 -6.73 -18.67
C HIS A 223 8.16 -7.20 -17.28
N ALA A 224 7.85 -6.25 -16.40
CA ALA A 224 7.38 -6.52 -15.04
C ALA A 224 5.92 -6.08 -14.85
N MET A 225 5.13 -6.91 -14.18
CA MET A 225 3.68 -6.78 -14.04
C MET A 225 3.22 -7.21 -12.64
N LEU A 226 1.93 -7.00 -12.33
CA LEU A 226 1.32 -7.39 -11.06
C LEU A 226 0.35 -8.56 -11.26
N CYS A 227 0.59 -9.67 -10.57
CA CYS A 227 -0.35 -10.79 -10.49
C CYS A 227 -1.41 -10.49 -9.42
N VAL A 228 -2.69 -10.60 -9.79
CA VAL A 228 -3.84 -10.20 -8.96
C VAL A 228 -4.92 -11.29 -8.85
N GLY A 229 -4.60 -12.52 -9.24
CA GLY A 229 -5.54 -13.62 -9.13
C GLY A 229 -5.17 -14.82 -9.99
N TYR A 230 -6.02 -15.85 -9.95
CA TYR A 230 -5.90 -17.05 -10.77
C TYR A 230 -7.26 -17.70 -10.99
N SER A 231 -7.33 -18.58 -11.99
CA SER A 231 -8.52 -19.35 -12.33
C SER A 231 -8.14 -20.75 -12.80
N ASP A 232 -8.34 -21.74 -11.94
CA ASP A 232 -8.08 -23.15 -12.25
C ASP A 232 -8.95 -23.71 -13.39
N PRO A 233 -10.24 -23.36 -13.53
CA PRO A 233 -11.03 -23.78 -14.69
C PRO A 233 -10.45 -23.33 -16.05
N GLU A 234 -9.63 -22.28 -16.03
CA GLU A 234 -9.04 -21.67 -17.24
C GLU A 234 -7.51 -21.84 -17.31
N GLN A 235 -6.88 -22.39 -16.26
CA GLN A 235 -5.43 -22.61 -16.12
C GLN A 235 -4.58 -21.33 -16.32
N VAL A 236 -5.05 -20.19 -15.80
CA VAL A 236 -4.40 -18.88 -15.98
C VAL A 236 -4.26 -18.08 -14.69
N PHE A 237 -3.16 -17.33 -14.59
CA PHE A 237 -3.04 -16.19 -13.68
C PHE A 237 -3.73 -14.95 -14.28
N ILE A 238 -4.33 -14.14 -13.43
CA ILE A 238 -4.95 -12.85 -13.76
C ILE A 238 -3.90 -11.77 -13.49
N VAL A 239 -3.51 -11.02 -14.53
CA VAL A 239 -2.37 -10.10 -14.48
C VAL A 239 -2.79 -8.69 -14.87
N ARG A 240 -2.45 -7.71 -14.03
CA ARG A 240 -2.54 -6.28 -14.30
C ARG A 240 -1.28 -5.81 -15.02
N ASN A 241 -1.46 -5.19 -16.18
CA ASN A 241 -0.37 -4.56 -16.93
C ASN A 241 -0.27 -3.05 -16.59
N SER A 242 0.62 -2.32 -17.25
CA SER A 242 0.86 -0.88 -17.07
C SER A 242 0.90 -0.12 -18.41
N TRP A 243 0.07 -0.52 -19.37
CA TRP A 243 -0.07 0.07 -20.72
C TRP A 243 -1.47 0.64 -20.97
N GLY A 244 -2.14 1.11 -19.90
CA GLY A 244 -3.48 1.69 -19.95
C GLY A 244 -4.62 0.68 -20.13
N SER A 245 -5.83 1.09 -19.74
CA SER A 245 -7.05 0.28 -19.80
C SER A 245 -7.48 -0.13 -21.21
N SER A 246 -7.02 0.56 -22.26
CA SER A 246 -7.31 0.18 -23.67
C SER A 246 -6.54 -1.05 -24.16
N TRP A 247 -5.55 -1.54 -23.40
CA TRP A 247 -4.74 -2.70 -23.79
C TRP A 247 -5.31 -3.99 -23.18
N GLY A 248 -5.29 -5.09 -23.94
CA GLY A 248 -5.75 -6.40 -23.45
C GLY A 248 -7.24 -6.42 -23.14
N HIS A 249 -7.57 -6.89 -21.94
CA HIS A 249 -8.92 -6.88 -21.37
C HIS A 249 -8.95 -5.84 -20.25
N GLU A 250 -9.33 -4.61 -20.57
CA GLU A 250 -9.42 -3.49 -19.62
C GLU A 250 -8.09 -3.16 -18.89
N GLY A 251 -6.95 -3.36 -19.55
CA GLY A 251 -5.61 -3.22 -18.98
C GLY A 251 -5.05 -4.50 -18.34
N TYR A 252 -5.84 -5.57 -18.30
CA TYR A 252 -5.46 -6.89 -17.78
C TYR A 252 -5.17 -7.90 -18.89
N CYS A 253 -4.43 -8.95 -18.55
CA CYS A 253 -4.26 -10.13 -19.37
C CYS A 253 -4.35 -11.41 -18.53
N TYR A 254 -4.46 -12.55 -19.22
CA TYR A 254 -4.58 -13.87 -18.63
C TYR A 254 -3.41 -14.74 -19.14
N ILE A 255 -2.51 -15.11 -18.23
CA ILE A 255 -1.25 -15.81 -18.57
C ILE A 255 -1.34 -17.27 -18.13
N PRO A 256 -1.10 -18.26 -19.03
CA PRO A 256 -1.10 -19.67 -18.67
C PRO A 256 -0.13 -19.99 -17.53
N TYR A 257 -0.54 -20.86 -16.61
CA TYR A 257 0.28 -21.26 -15.46
C TYR A 257 1.67 -21.78 -15.89
N GLU A 258 1.70 -22.69 -16.86
CA GLU A 258 2.90 -23.31 -17.45
C GLU A 258 3.91 -22.30 -18.06
N TYR A 259 3.47 -21.09 -18.39
CA TYR A 259 4.33 -20.03 -18.91
C TYR A 259 4.87 -19.16 -17.76
N MET A 260 4.00 -18.73 -16.84
CA MET A 260 4.36 -17.78 -15.79
C MET A 260 5.14 -18.44 -14.63
N ALA A 261 4.87 -19.70 -14.32
CA ALA A 261 5.58 -20.48 -13.31
C ALA A 261 6.85 -21.19 -13.84
N ASN A 262 7.19 -21.01 -15.12
CA ASN A 262 8.41 -21.56 -15.70
C ASN A 262 9.59 -20.58 -15.53
N SER A 263 10.62 -21.00 -14.78
CA SER A 263 11.82 -20.21 -14.47
C SER A 263 12.69 -19.83 -15.67
N ASP A 264 12.55 -20.50 -16.82
CA ASP A 264 13.22 -20.06 -18.05
C ASP A 264 12.56 -18.82 -18.67
N PHE A 265 11.29 -18.51 -18.32
CA PHE A 265 10.57 -17.32 -18.78
C PHE A 265 10.43 -16.25 -17.68
N ASN A 266 10.27 -16.67 -16.43
CA ASN A 266 10.19 -15.78 -15.26
C ASN A 266 11.62 -15.38 -14.84
N PHE A 267 12.01 -14.12 -15.03
CA PHE A 267 13.44 -13.74 -15.13
C PHE A 267 13.96 -12.83 -14.01
N CYS A 268 13.11 -12.34 -13.11
CA CYS A 268 13.52 -11.51 -11.96
C CYS A 268 12.83 -11.98 -10.68
N GLY A 269 13.16 -11.37 -9.55
CA GLY A 269 12.49 -11.68 -8.28
C GLY A 269 11.00 -11.38 -8.35
N GLN A 270 10.19 -12.21 -7.70
CA GLN A 270 8.77 -11.93 -7.48
C GLN A 270 8.56 -11.44 -6.06
N TYR A 271 7.77 -10.38 -5.88
CA TYR A 271 7.57 -9.79 -4.56
C TYR A 271 6.13 -9.36 -4.29
N ALA A 272 5.60 -9.78 -3.15
CA ALA A 272 4.40 -9.23 -2.53
C ALA A 272 4.77 -8.14 -1.50
N ILE A 273 3.84 -7.25 -1.20
CA ILE A 273 3.92 -6.35 -0.04
C ILE A 273 3.02 -6.95 1.04
N LYS A 274 3.54 -7.19 2.25
CA LYS A 274 2.76 -7.78 3.35
C LYS A 274 2.00 -6.73 4.16
N GLY A 275 2.59 -5.54 4.32
CA GLY A 275 2.01 -4.49 5.13
C GLY A 275 2.62 -3.12 4.86
N LEU A 276 1.88 -2.10 5.31
CA LEU A 276 2.33 -0.71 5.36
C LEU A 276 3.01 -0.45 6.71
N THR A 277 3.86 0.57 6.82
CA THR A 277 4.34 0.99 8.15
C THR A 277 3.16 1.52 8.97
N GLU A 278 2.96 0.91 10.15
CA GLU A 278 1.70 0.93 10.91
C GLU A 278 0.49 0.33 10.17
N TYR A 279 0.44 -0.99 10.01
CA TYR A 279 -0.75 -1.83 10.28
C TYR A 279 -0.30 -3.31 10.26
N ASP A 280 -0.52 -4.03 11.37
CA ASP A 280 -0.44 -5.49 11.37
C ASP A 280 -1.73 -6.06 10.76
N LEU A 281 -1.61 -7.10 9.95
CA LEU A 281 -2.69 -7.78 9.25
C LEU A 281 -2.73 -9.27 9.60
N THR A 282 -2.33 -9.61 10.82
CA THR A 282 -2.73 -10.87 11.45
C THR A 282 -4.25 -10.98 11.41
N PRO A 283 -4.82 -12.03 10.79
CA PRO A 283 -6.22 -12.35 11.00
C PRO A 283 -6.41 -12.69 12.48
N ASP A 284 -7.50 -12.21 13.09
CA ASP A 284 -7.96 -12.79 14.34
C ASP A 284 -8.17 -14.30 14.11
N ASP A 285 -7.52 -15.14 14.91
CA ASP A 285 -7.80 -16.56 14.96
C ASP A 285 -9.05 -16.75 15.83
N ASP A 286 -10.21 -16.96 15.20
CA ASP A 286 -11.46 -17.31 15.86
C ASP A 286 -11.40 -18.76 16.43
N GLY A 287 -10.52 -18.92 17.43
CA GLY A 287 -10.02 -20.17 18.01
C GLY A 287 -10.37 -20.38 19.49
N GLN A 288 -11.67 -20.33 19.81
CA GLN A 288 -12.28 -20.83 21.06
C GLN A 288 -11.90 -20.13 22.38
N GLU A 289 -12.70 -19.14 22.76
CA GLU A 289 -12.95 -18.83 24.18
C GLU A 289 -13.65 -20.04 24.83
N SER A 290 -12.88 -20.91 25.48
CA SER A 290 -13.42 -22.01 26.29
C SER A 290 -13.50 -21.58 27.75
N VAL A 291 -14.74 -21.32 28.18
CA VAL A 291 -15.06 -20.99 29.57
C VAL A 291 -14.64 -22.13 30.49
N LEU A 292 -13.70 -21.86 31.39
CA LEU A 292 -13.56 -22.58 32.66
C LEU A 292 -13.71 -21.57 33.79
N ILE A 293 -14.91 -21.58 34.37
CA ILE A 293 -15.14 -21.08 35.73
C ILE A 293 -14.45 -22.08 36.66
N ASP A 294 -13.57 -21.58 37.52
CA ASP A 294 -13.42 -22.12 38.86
C ASP A 294 -13.39 -20.92 39.82
N ALA A 295 -14.26 -20.95 40.81
CA ALA A 295 -14.31 -20.01 41.90
C ALA A 295 -13.74 -20.70 43.14
N ASP A 296 -12.80 -20.04 43.81
CA ASP A 296 -12.46 -20.08 45.24
C ASP A 296 -11.56 -18.83 45.41
N ASP A 297 -11.77 -17.92 46.36
CA ASP A 297 -11.79 -18.10 47.82
C ASP A 297 -11.26 -16.76 48.39
N ASP A 298 -10.01 -16.75 48.80
CA ASP A 298 -9.67 -16.18 50.10
C ASP A 298 -8.68 -14.98 50.13
N GLY A 299 -9.11 -13.89 50.80
CA GLY A 299 -8.27 -13.16 51.77
C GLY A 299 -7.82 -11.72 51.45
N GLU A 300 -8.34 -10.77 52.26
CA GLU A 300 -7.65 -9.67 52.99
C GLU A 300 -6.54 -8.88 52.25
N ASP A 301 -6.60 -7.56 52.07
CA ASP A 301 -6.47 -6.53 53.13
C ASP A 301 -6.88 -5.11 52.63
N GLU A 302 -7.54 -4.30 53.47
CA GLU A 302 -7.56 -2.83 53.35
C GLU A 302 -6.35 -2.21 54.10
N PRO A 303 -6.05 -0.90 53.90
CA PRO A 303 -6.60 0.08 54.85
C PRO A 303 -7.02 1.44 54.25
N GLU A 304 -7.96 2.10 54.96
CA GLU A 304 -8.06 3.53 55.39
C GLU A 304 -7.06 4.55 54.77
N TRP A 305 -7.33 5.86 54.61
CA TRP A 305 -8.13 6.86 55.33
C TRP A 305 -8.59 7.94 54.30
N GLU A 306 -9.48 8.93 54.52
CA GLU A 306 -10.28 9.41 55.66
C GLU A 306 -11.47 10.25 55.08
N GLU A 307 -12.48 10.63 55.88
CA GLU A 307 -13.57 11.57 55.49
C GLU A 307 -13.34 12.97 56.11
N GLU A 308 -13.63 14.06 55.40
CA GLU A 308 -13.94 15.37 56.03
C GLU A 308 -15.22 15.97 55.41
N GLU A 309 -16.09 16.50 56.27
CA GLU A 309 -17.47 16.88 55.97
C GLU A 309 -17.64 18.33 55.47
N CYS A 310 -18.85 18.57 54.95
CA CYS A 310 -19.40 19.84 54.45
C CYS A 310 -19.41 20.99 55.47
N GLU A 311 -19.61 22.23 54.99
CA GLU A 311 -20.72 23.09 55.46
C GLU A 311 -21.02 24.23 54.47
N GLU A 312 -22.21 24.84 54.61
CA GLU A 312 -22.93 25.66 53.62
C GLU A 312 -22.76 27.18 53.86
N GLU A 313 -23.10 28.04 52.88
CA GLU A 313 -24.17 29.06 53.00
C GLU A 313 -24.40 29.86 51.70
N GLU A 314 -25.54 30.57 51.65
CA GLU A 314 -26.24 31.09 50.47
C GLU A 314 -25.82 32.52 50.05
N ASP A 315 -26.09 32.92 48.78
CA ASP A 315 -26.61 34.27 48.45
C ASP A 315 -27.14 34.35 46.99
N GLU A 316 -28.16 35.18 46.76
CA GLU A 316 -28.99 35.22 45.54
C GLU A 316 -28.51 36.21 44.43
N ASP A 317 -29.00 35.96 43.19
CA ASP A 317 -29.21 36.93 42.09
C ASP A 317 -28.02 37.71 41.47
N SER A 318 -27.32 37.09 40.51
CA SER A 318 -26.96 37.79 39.26
C SER A 318 -26.66 36.86 38.06
N GLU A 319 -27.10 37.29 36.87
CA GLU A 319 -26.57 36.89 35.54
C GLU A 319 -26.94 35.48 35.02
N ASN A 320 -28.22 35.41 34.63
CA ASN A 320 -28.83 34.38 33.79
C ASN A 320 -28.33 34.46 32.31
N GLU A 321 -27.01 34.34 32.12
CA GLU A 321 -26.34 34.31 30.80
C GLU A 321 -25.10 33.38 30.77
N TYR A 322 -24.90 32.55 31.81
CA TYR A 322 -23.75 31.63 31.97
C TYR A 322 -24.08 30.13 32.08
N GLU A 323 -25.35 29.71 32.00
CA GLU A 323 -25.73 28.29 32.13
C GLU A 323 -25.47 27.44 30.86
N ASP A 324 -25.43 28.04 29.67
CA ASP A 324 -25.34 27.29 28.39
C ASP A 324 -23.89 26.86 28.03
N MET A 325 -22.88 27.48 28.65
CA MET A 325 -21.46 27.25 28.30
C MET A 325 -20.81 26.09 29.07
N PHE A 326 -21.44 25.62 30.15
CA PHE A 326 -20.95 24.48 30.94
C PHE A 326 -21.32 23.13 30.33
N ASP A 327 -22.44 23.00 29.61
CA ASP A 327 -22.83 21.72 29.01
C ASP A 327 -21.94 21.39 27.79
N GLN A 328 -21.69 22.34 26.88
CA GLN A 328 -20.84 22.08 25.70
C GLN A 328 -19.39 21.69 26.06
N ARG A 329 -18.78 22.31 27.09
CA ARG A 329 -17.43 21.89 27.55
C ARG A 329 -17.49 20.54 28.28
N ALA A 330 -18.57 20.24 28.99
CA ALA A 330 -18.77 18.92 29.62
C ALA A 330 -19.04 17.81 28.58
N GLU A 331 -19.78 18.08 27.51
CA GLU A 331 -20.00 17.15 26.40
C GLU A 331 -18.71 16.92 25.60
N THR A 332 -17.95 17.98 25.31
CA THR A 332 -16.61 17.86 24.73
C THR A 332 -15.68 17.04 25.63
N ARG A 333 -15.77 17.19 26.96
CA ARG A 333 -15.02 16.38 27.93
C ARG A 333 -15.45 14.91 27.92
N ARG A 334 -16.75 14.61 27.91
CA ARG A 334 -17.27 13.24 27.75
C ARG A 334 -16.78 12.58 26.45
N VAL A 335 -16.70 13.33 25.36
CA VAL A 335 -16.15 12.83 24.08
C VAL A 335 -14.65 12.58 24.20
N TYR A 336 -13.89 13.49 24.80
CA TYR A 336 -12.45 13.32 25.07
C TYR A 336 -12.18 12.06 25.91
N ASP A 337 -12.82 11.94 27.07
CA ASP A 337 -12.67 10.82 28.01
C ASP A 337 -13.16 9.47 27.40
N MET A 338 -14.04 9.49 26.39
CA MET A 338 -14.46 8.28 25.66
C MET A 338 -13.39 7.76 24.67
N PHE A 339 -12.47 8.63 24.23
CA PHE A 339 -11.40 8.29 23.29
C PHE A 339 -10.01 8.21 23.95
N ASP A 340 -9.77 8.89 25.07
CA ASP A 340 -8.63 8.65 25.97
C ASP A 340 -8.84 7.32 26.75
N ARG A 341 -8.45 6.21 26.13
CA ARG A 341 -8.76 4.86 26.66
C ARG A 341 -7.80 4.36 27.70
N ASP A 342 -6.59 4.92 27.77
CA ASP A 342 -5.63 4.59 28.82
C ASP A 342 -5.74 5.53 30.04
N GLY A 343 -6.57 6.57 29.96
CA GLY A 343 -6.84 7.50 31.04
C GLY A 343 -5.62 8.37 31.35
N SER A 344 -4.81 8.66 30.33
CA SER A 344 -3.59 9.45 30.47
C SER A 344 -3.84 10.95 30.57
N ASP A 345 -5.09 11.40 30.39
CA ASP A 345 -5.50 12.81 30.23
C ASP A 345 -4.84 13.47 29.01
N SER A 346 -4.32 12.67 28.06
CA SER A 346 -3.63 13.12 26.84
C SER A 346 -3.96 12.21 25.65
N MET A 347 -4.63 12.72 24.60
CA MET A 347 -4.96 11.89 23.45
C MET A 347 -3.78 11.72 22.48
N SER A 348 -3.45 10.47 22.15
CA SER A 348 -2.51 10.21 21.06
C SER A 348 -3.08 10.62 19.69
N SER A 349 -2.20 10.80 18.71
CA SER A 349 -2.61 11.02 17.30
C SER A 349 -3.62 9.99 16.76
N ARG A 350 -3.63 8.77 17.32
CA ARG A 350 -4.55 7.69 16.94
C ARG A 350 -5.93 7.85 17.59
N GLU A 351 -6.01 8.43 18.77
CA GLU A 351 -7.27 8.66 19.50
C GLU A 351 -7.96 9.91 18.98
N LEU A 352 -7.21 10.99 18.75
CA LEU A 352 -7.72 12.16 18.02
C LEU A 352 -8.30 11.76 16.65
N GLN A 353 -7.64 10.86 15.90
CA GLN A 353 -8.16 10.39 14.61
C GLN A 353 -9.51 9.67 14.76
N GLN A 354 -9.70 8.89 15.83
CA GLN A 354 -10.94 8.15 16.09
C GLN A 354 -12.05 9.10 16.56
N ALA A 355 -11.73 10.05 17.44
CA ALA A 355 -12.64 11.09 17.90
C ALA A 355 -13.20 11.91 16.73
N LEU A 356 -12.33 12.47 15.89
CA LEU A 356 -12.75 13.28 14.74
C LEU A 356 -13.62 12.48 13.76
N ARG A 357 -13.31 11.20 13.51
CA ARG A 357 -14.15 10.33 12.67
C ARG A 357 -15.52 10.05 13.28
N ALA A 358 -15.62 9.87 14.59
CA ALA A 358 -16.89 9.68 15.28
C ALA A 358 -17.77 10.95 15.21
N MET A 359 -17.15 12.13 15.17
CA MET A 359 -17.79 13.43 14.91
C MET A 359 -18.02 13.71 13.42
N GLY A 360 -17.81 12.73 12.53
CA GLY A 360 -18.07 12.85 11.08
C GLY A 360 -16.99 13.59 10.28
N VAL A 361 -15.83 13.89 10.88
CA VAL A 361 -14.73 14.62 10.26
C VAL A 361 -13.60 13.67 9.87
N TYR A 362 -13.40 13.52 8.55
CA TYR A 362 -12.44 12.59 7.96
C TYR A 362 -11.18 13.32 7.50
N LEU A 363 -10.15 13.35 8.34
CA LEU A 363 -8.83 13.89 7.98
C LEU A 363 -7.85 12.76 7.60
N PRO A 364 -7.18 12.83 6.43
CA PRO A 364 -6.07 11.96 6.12
C PRO A 364 -4.90 12.23 7.09
N ARG A 365 -4.09 11.22 7.39
CA ARG A 365 -3.06 11.28 8.45
C ARG A 365 -2.07 12.45 8.31
N PHE A 366 -1.75 12.90 7.09
CA PHE A 366 -0.89 14.07 6.89
C PHE A 366 -1.58 15.38 7.33
N ALA A 367 -2.87 15.54 7.03
CA ALA A 367 -3.66 16.70 7.46
C ALA A 367 -3.89 16.66 8.97
N LEU A 368 -4.14 15.47 9.54
CA LEU A 368 -4.24 15.29 10.99
C LEU A 368 -2.93 15.70 11.70
N ARG A 369 -1.76 15.29 11.19
CA ARG A 369 -0.46 15.71 11.72
C ARG A 369 -0.23 17.22 11.60
N GLN A 370 -0.69 17.85 10.51
CA GLN A 370 -0.63 19.31 10.37
C GLN A 370 -1.57 20.03 11.33
N VAL A 371 -2.75 19.47 11.61
CA VAL A 371 -3.69 19.98 12.62
C VAL A 371 -3.08 19.86 14.02
N MET A 372 -2.58 18.67 14.40
CA MET A 372 -1.87 18.50 15.67
C MET A 372 -0.71 19.49 15.81
N ALA A 373 0.20 19.57 14.83
CA ALA A 373 1.34 20.48 14.87
C ALA A 373 0.98 21.99 14.75
N ALA A 374 -0.28 22.34 14.48
CA ALA A 374 -0.75 23.72 14.44
C ALA A 374 -1.48 24.16 15.72
N PHE A 375 -1.92 23.20 16.54
CA PHE A 375 -2.71 23.43 17.76
C PHE A 375 -2.07 22.86 19.03
N ASN A 376 -1.06 21.98 18.91
CA ASN A 376 -0.23 21.56 20.02
C ASN A 376 0.73 22.73 20.37
N GLU A 377 0.61 23.26 21.58
CA GLU A 377 1.36 24.45 22.04
C GLU A 377 2.60 24.09 22.89
N ASP A 378 2.68 22.86 23.39
CA ASP A 378 3.76 22.40 24.29
C ASP A 378 4.85 21.54 23.62
N ASP A 379 4.69 21.21 22.33
CA ASP A 379 5.54 20.33 21.51
C ASP A 379 5.63 18.89 22.06
N ASP A 380 4.59 18.43 22.77
CA ASP A 380 4.42 17.03 23.15
C ASP A 380 3.93 16.16 21.97
N SER A 381 3.91 14.83 22.13
CA SER A 381 3.52 13.90 21.05
C SER A 381 2.02 13.62 20.98
N ASN A 382 1.25 14.21 21.88
CA ASN A 382 -0.15 13.94 22.18
C ASN A 382 -0.97 15.23 21.97
N VAL A 383 -2.17 15.27 22.55
CA VAL A 383 -3.11 16.39 22.47
C VAL A 383 -3.86 16.44 23.79
N SER A 384 -3.65 17.50 24.56
CA SER A 384 -4.38 17.77 25.80
C SER A 384 -5.84 18.15 25.53
N PHE A 385 -6.67 18.17 26.59
CA PHE A 385 -8.09 18.50 26.47
C PHE A 385 -8.35 19.90 25.90
N ASP A 386 -7.54 20.90 26.29
CA ASP A 386 -7.72 22.27 25.81
C ASP A 386 -7.25 22.42 24.35
N GLU A 387 -6.21 21.69 23.92
CA GLU A 387 -5.78 21.64 22.52
C GLU A 387 -6.81 20.91 21.65
N PHE A 388 -7.43 19.85 22.16
CA PHE A 388 -8.56 19.19 21.49
C PHE A 388 -9.73 20.16 21.29
N CYS A 389 -10.10 20.95 22.32
CA CYS A 389 -11.11 22.00 22.19
C CYS A 389 -10.73 23.04 21.12
N ASN A 390 -9.46 23.44 21.06
CA ASN A 390 -8.95 24.36 20.03
C ASN A 390 -8.99 23.76 18.62
N ILE A 391 -8.70 22.47 18.47
CA ILE A 391 -8.81 21.72 17.21
C ILE A 391 -10.27 21.68 16.73
N LEU A 392 -11.23 21.33 17.60
CA LEU A 392 -12.65 21.30 17.24
C LEU A 392 -13.14 22.67 16.78
N LYS A 393 -12.81 23.71 17.55
CA LYS A 393 -13.13 25.11 17.23
C LYS A 393 -12.49 25.59 15.93
N GLY A 394 -11.23 25.20 15.68
CA GLY A 394 -10.51 25.49 14.43
C GLY A 394 -11.08 24.79 13.21
N LEU A 395 -11.71 23.62 13.40
CA LEU A 395 -12.43 22.86 12.37
C LEU A 395 -13.90 23.27 12.21
N GLY A 396 -14.42 24.18 13.06
CA GLY A 396 -15.82 24.61 13.04
C GLY A 396 -16.79 23.53 13.51
N ILE A 397 -16.35 22.64 14.41
CA ILE A 397 -17.14 21.58 15.02
C ILE A 397 -17.71 22.14 16.33
N GLU A 398 -19.03 22.28 16.39
CA GLU A 398 -19.79 22.50 17.63
C GLU A 398 -20.36 21.14 18.06
N LEU A 399 -20.10 20.77 19.32
CA LEU A 399 -20.70 19.61 19.99
C LEU A 399 -21.95 20.05 20.76
#